data_AF-A0A3N5LZA9-F1
#
_entry.id   AF-A0A3N5LZA9-F1
#
_cell.length_a   1.000
_cell.length_b   1.000
_cell.length_c   1.000
_cell.angle_alpha   90.00
_cell.angle_beta   90.00
_cell.angle_gamma   90.00
#
_symmetry.space_group_name_H-M   'P 1'
#
loop_
_entity.id
_entity.type
_entity.pdbx_description
1 polymer ?
#
loop_
_entity_poly.entity_id
_entity_poly.type
_entity_poly.pdbx_seq_one_letter_code
_entity_poly.pdbx_strand_id
1 'polypeptide(L)'
;ATASGCGGANSAVGPHYCPRDETIYLDETFFDELVSRLGAQGGDVAEAYVIAHEVGHHVQKRIGIMDEVQRAQQAAGSQTEANQLSVDLELQADCYAGVWANSIRDAGVFLPGEIQEAIDAAAAVGDDRIQEQVQGQISPERWTHGSSAQRVEWFTRGFESGDPSLCDTFG
;
A
#
# COMPACT_ATOMS: atom_id res chain seq x y z
N ALA A 1 -11.68 -16.20 9.63
CA ALA A 1 -11.45 -16.06 8.18
C ALA A 1 -12.72 -15.51 7.55
N THR A 2 -12.63 -14.31 7.00
CA THR A 2 -13.72 -13.69 6.24
C THR A 2 -13.65 -14.21 4.80
N ALA A 3 -14.79 -14.54 4.20
CA ALA A 3 -14.82 -14.98 2.80
C ALA A 3 -14.79 -13.74 1.89
N SER A 4 -13.80 -13.62 1.01
CA SER A 4 -13.74 -12.56 -0.02
C SER A 4 -13.99 -13.11 -1.42
N GLY A 5 -14.41 -12.26 -2.35
CA GLY A 5 -14.56 -12.59 -3.78
C GLY A 5 -13.23 -13.00 -4.43
N CYS A 6 -12.10 -12.67 -3.79
CA CYS A 6 -10.74 -12.97 -4.24
C CYS A 6 -10.18 -14.26 -3.60
N GLY A 7 -10.87 -14.84 -2.61
CA GLY A 7 -10.48 -16.09 -1.94
C GLY A 7 -10.67 -16.04 -0.43
N GLY A 8 -10.01 -16.93 0.31
CA GLY A 8 -9.94 -16.82 1.76
C GLY A 8 -9.05 -15.62 2.13
N ALA A 9 -9.63 -14.61 2.79
CA ALA A 9 -8.85 -13.65 3.54
C ALA A 9 -8.27 -14.39 4.75
N ASN A 10 -7.10 -15.00 4.55
CA ASN A 10 -6.36 -15.58 5.66
C ASN A 10 -5.81 -14.42 6.47
N SER A 11 -5.82 -14.52 7.80
CA SER A 11 -5.23 -13.53 8.73
C SER A 11 -3.71 -13.37 8.58
N ALA A 12 -3.13 -13.86 7.48
CA ALA A 12 -1.73 -13.72 7.11
C ALA A 12 -1.52 -12.68 6.00
N VAL A 13 -2.59 -12.06 5.48
CA VAL A 13 -2.56 -11.17 4.30
C VAL A 13 -2.75 -9.69 4.66
N GLY A 14 -3.10 -9.35 5.90
CA GLY A 14 -3.40 -7.98 6.30
C GLY A 14 -4.67 -7.41 5.63
N PRO A 15 -4.97 -6.11 5.85
CA PRO A 15 -5.98 -5.37 5.11
C PRO A 15 -5.75 -5.49 3.60
N HIS A 16 -6.83 -5.63 2.83
CA HIS A 16 -6.74 -5.69 1.37
C HIS A 16 -8.06 -5.30 0.68
N TYR A 17 -7.94 -4.72 -0.50
CA TYR A 17 -9.03 -4.51 -1.44
C TYR A 17 -9.18 -5.70 -2.41
N CYS A 18 -10.40 -6.21 -2.55
CA CYS A 18 -10.71 -7.23 -3.53
C CYS A 18 -11.40 -6.66 -4.78
N PRO A 19 -10.76 -6.68 -5.97
CA PRO A 19 -11.35 -6.12 -7.19
C PRO A 19 -12.53 -6.94 -7.77
N ARG A 20 -12.80 -8.15 -7.26
CA ARG A 20 -13.89 -9.01 -7.76
C ARG A 20 -15.24 -8.70 -7.14
N ASP A 21 -15.25 -8.27 -5.89
CA ASP A 21 -16.45 -7.86 -5.15
C ASP A 21 -16.41 -6.39 -4.72
N GLU A 22 -15.37 -5.65 -5.13
CA GLU A 22 -15.14 -4.23 -4.85
C GLU A 22 -15.18 -3.89 -3.35
N THR A 23 -14.70 -4.82 -2.51
CA THR A 23 -14.76 -4.69 -1.04
C THR A 23 -13.38 -4.58 -0.41
N ILE A 24 -13.23 -3.64 0.54
CA ILE A 24 -12.08 -3.57 1.44
C ILE A 24 -12.33 -4.48 2.64
N TYR A 25 -11.42 -5.41 2.87
CA TYR A 25 -11.43 -6.30 4.02
C TYR A 25 -10.39 -5.80 5.02
N LEU A 26 -10.84 -5.41 6.21
CA LEU A 26 -9.98 -4.94 7.29
C LEU A 26 -9.82 -6.05 8.32
N ASP A 27 -8.59 -6.48 8.56
CA ASP A 27 -8.23 -7.32 9.70
C ASP A 27 -7.71 -6.40 10.81
N GLU A 28 -8.54 -6.12 11.81
CA GLU A 28 -8.18 -5.22 12.91
C GLU A 28 -6.95 -5.72 13.70
N THR A 29 -6.68 -7.03 13.69
CA THR A 29 -5.49 -7.59 14.36
C THR A 29 -4.19 -7.19 13.66
N PHE A 30 -4.25 -6.77 12.39
CA PHE A 30 -3.09 -6.28 11.67
C PHE A 30 -2.52 -5.00 12.29
N PHE A 31 -3.33 -4.13 12.88
CA PHE A 31 -2.83 -2.90 13.49
C PHE A 31 -1.95 -3.19 14.71
N ASP A 32 -2.28 -4.24 15.47
CA ASP A 32 -1.42 -4.76 16.53
C ASP A 32 -0.11 -5.36 15.95
N GLU A 33 -0.18 -6.07 14.82
CA GLU A 33 1.00 -6.64 14.15
C GLU A 33 1.91 -5.56 13.54
N LEU A 34 1.33 -4.48 13.01
CA LEU A 34 2.04 -3.34 12.44
C LEU A 34 2.98 -2.72 13.48
N VAL A 35 2.54 -2.62 14.73
CA VAL A 35 3.37 -2.16 15.84
C VAL A 35 4.28 -3.27 16.37
N SER A 36 3.71 -4.40 16.78
CA SER A 36 4.43 -5.42 17.56
C SER A 36 5.42 -6.25 16.76
N ARG A 37 5.21 -6.40 15.45
CA ARG A 37 6.08 -7.19 14.56
C ARG A 37 6.80 -6.32 13.55
N LEU A 38 6.06 -5.47 12.84
CA LEU A 38 6.64 -4.66 11.75
C LEU A 38 7.40 -3.45 12.29
N GLY A 39 7.12 -3.04 13.53
CA GLY A 39 7.86 -2.00 14.25
C GLY A 39 7.47 -0.59 13.84
N ALA A 40 6.24 -0.40 13.36
CA ALA A 40 5.67 0.93 13.26
C ALA A 40 5.40 1.49 14.66
N GLN A 41 5.32 2.80 14.79
CA GLN A 41 4.92 3.50 16.01
C GLN A 41 3.42 3.30 16.28
N GLY A 42 2.62 3.04 15.24
CA GLY A 42 1.17 2.96 15.31
C GLY A 42 0.53 4.35 15.34
N GLY A 43 -0.72 4.41 15.79
CA GLY A 43 -1.51 5.63 15.85
C GLY A 43 -2.65 5.65 14.83
N ASP A 44 -3.61 6.54 15.02
CA ASP A 44 -4.82 6.60 14.20
C ASP A 44 -4.53 7.05 12.76
N VAL A 45 -3.50 7.87 12.56
CA VAL A 45 -3.06 8.28 11.22
C VAL A 45 -2.35 7.13 10.49
N ALA A 46 -1.65 6.24 11.22
CA ALA A 46 -1.11 5.01 10.64
C ALA A 46 -2.23 4.06 10.17
N GLU A 47 -3.27 3.86 10.98
CA GLU A 47 -4.43 3.04 10.61
C GLU A 47 -5.18 3.65 9.41
N ALA A 48 -5.39 4.97 9.42
CA ALA A 48 -6.05 5.68 8.35
C ALA A 48 -5.26 5.63 7.03
N TYR A 49 -3.93 5.65 7.09
CA TYR A 49 -3.07 5.42 5.93
C TYR A 49 -3.31 4.04 5.28
N VAL A 50 -3.37 2.98 6.08
CA VAL A 50 -3.63 1.61 5.58
C VAL A 50 -4.98 1.55 4.87
N ILE A 51 -6.02 2.15 5.45
CA ILE A 51 -7.36 2.21 4.83
C ILE A 51 -7.31 3.03 3.53
N ALA A 52 -6.63 4.19 3.54
CA ALA A 52 -6.52 5.05 2.37
C ALA A 52 -5.75 4.38 1.21
N HIS A 53 -4.76 3.55 1.53
CA HIS A 53 -4.05 2.71 0.56
C HIS A 53 -5.01 1.72 -0.13
N GLU A 54 -5.86 1.02 0.64
CA GLU A 54 -6.87 0.12 0.06
C GLU A 54 -7.92 0.86 -0.78
N VAL A 55 -8.27 2.09 -0.40
CA VAL A 55 -9.09 2.98 -1.24
C VAL A 55 -8.34 3.35 -2.52
N GLY A 56 -7.02 3.52 -2.47
CA GLY A 56 -6.16 3.71 -3.63
C GLY A 56 -6.32 2.57 -4.65
N HIS A 57 -6.31 1.32 -4.21
CA HIS A 57 -6.59 0.17 -5.08
C HIS A 57 -8.01 0.20 -5.66
N HIS A 58 -9.00 0.62 -4.88
CA HIS A 58 -10.34 0.83 -5.43
C HIS A 58 -10.32 1.88 -6.55
N VAL A 59 -9.65 3.02 -6.36
CA VAL A 59 -9.50 4.06 -7.40
C VAL A 59 -8.86 3.46 -8.66
N GLN A 60 -7.75 2.71 -8.52
CA GLN A 60 -7.09 2.01 -9.63
C GLN A 60 -8.03 1.08 -10.39
N LYS A 61 -8.91 0.36 -9.69
CA LYS A 61 -9.94 -0.47 -10.33
C LYS A 61 -10.91 0.39 -11.14
N ARG A 62 -11.41 1.47 -10.56
CA ARG A 62 -12.42 2.34 -11.18
C ARG A 62 -11.88 3.05 -12.42
N ILE A 63 -10.60 3.37 -12.46
CA ILE A 63 -9.96 4.04 -13.61
C ILE A 63 -9.30 3.07 -14.60
N GLY A 64 -9.39 1.76 -14.37
CA GLY A 64 -8.96 0.73 -15.32
C GLY A 64 -7.50 0.27 -15.21
N ILE A 65 -6.69 0.88 -14.32
CA ILE A 65 -5.27 0.55 -14.16
C ILE A 65 -5.07 -0.91 -13.73
N MET A 66 -5.88 -1.43 -12.80
CA MET A 66 -5.75 -2.83 -12.37
C MET A 66 -5.94 -3.81 -13.54
N ASP A 67 -6.84 -3.51 -14.48
CA ASP A 67 -7.10 -4.36 -15.63
C ASP A 67 -5.95 -4.26 -16.66
N GLU A 68 -5.32 -3.09 -16.77
CA GLU A 68 -4.11 -2.88 -17.59
C GLU A 68 -2.91 -3.63 -17.02
N VAL A 69 -2.64 -3.49 -15.72
CA VAL A 69 -1.58 -4.20 -15.01
C VAL A 69 -1.78 -5.71 -15.12
N GLN A 70 -3.00 -6.21 -14.94
CA GLN A 70 -3.28 -7.65 -15.09
C GLN A 70 -2.95 -8.16 -16.49
N ARG A 71 -3.28 -7.40 -17.55
CA ARG A 71 -2.92 -7.78 -18.93
C ARG A 71 -1.41 -7.73 -19.15
N ALA A 72 -0.74 -6.72 -18.63
CA ALA A 72 0.72 -6.58 -18.75
C ALA A 72 1.45 -7.71 -18.02
N GLN A 73 0.99 -8.11 -16.83
CA GLN A 73 1.53 -9.25 -16.08
C GLN A 73 1.37 -10.57 -16.82
N GLN A 74 0.24 -10.80 -17.50
CA GLN A 74 0.04 -11.99 -18.33
C GLN A 74 0.95 -12.01 -19.56
N ALA A 75 1.37 -10.84 -20.05
CA ALA A 75 2.26 -10.68 -21.19
C ALA A 75 3.75 -10.61 -20.80
N ALA A 76 4.06 -10.55 -19.49
CA ALA A 76 5.43 -10.44 -18.99
C ALA A 76 6.27 -11.66 -19.41
N GLY A 77 7.53 -11.42 -19.79
CA GLY A 77 8.47 -12.46 -20.19
C GLY A 77 9.07 -13.23 -19.01
N SER A 78 8.91 -12.71 -17.79
CA SER A 78 9.43 -13.30 -16.57
C SER A 78 8.58 -12.97 -15.34
N GLN A 79 8.71 -13.77 -14.28
CA GLN A 79 8.08 -13.48 -13.00
C GLN A 79 8.58 -12.16 -12.40
N THR A 80 9.86 -11.82 -12.58
CA THR A 80 10.43 -10.56 -12.08
C THR A 80 9.79 -9.34 -12.73
N GLU A 81 9.53 -9.39 -14.04
CA GLU A 81 8.80 -8.32 -14.74
C GLU A 81 7.34 -8.23 -14.25
N ALA A 82 6.67 -9.38 -14.06
CA ALA A 82 5.30 -9.38 -13.52
C ALA A 82 5.23 -8.84 -12.08
N ASN A 83 6.25 -9.14 -11.25
CA ASN A 83 6.40 -8.64 -9.89
C ASN A 83 6.65 -7.13 -9.87
N GLN A 84 7.47 -6.60 -10.78
CA GLN A 84 7.69 -5.16 -10.89
C GLN A 84 6.38 -4.41 -11.17
N LEU A 85 5.52 -4.94 -12.04
CA LEU A 85 4.19 -4.37 -12.28
C LEU A 85 3.30 -4.38 -11.04
N SER A 86 3.43 -5.38 -10.15
CA SER A 86 2.77 -5.36 -8.84
C SER A 86 3.32 -4.24 -7.97
N VAL A 87 4.66 -4.11 -7.89
CA VAL A 87 5.30 -3.05 -7.11
C VAL A 87 4.83 -1.68 -7.58
N ASP A 88 4.79 -1.43 -8.88
CA ASP A 88 4.34 -0.14 -9.42
C ASP A 88 2.87 0.14 -9.08
N LEU A 89 2.00 -0.88 -9.09
CA LEU A 89 0.60 -0.76 -8.66
C LEU A 89 0.48 -0.37 -7.17
N GLU A 90 1.25 -1.03 -6.30
CA GLU A 90 1.26 -0.77 -4.84
C GLU A 90 1.76 0.63 -4.52
N LEU A 91 2.85 1.07 -5.17
CA LEU A 91 3.42 2.40 -4.98
C LEU A 91 2.46 3.52 -5.44
N GLN A 92 1.63 3.26 -6.45
CA GLN A 92 0.63 4.23 -6.88
C GLN A 92 -0.50 4.33 -5.86
N ALA A 93 -0.88 3.23 -5.22
CA ALA A 93 -1.85 3.24 -4.12
C ALA A 93 -1.33 4.04 -2.91
N ASP A 94 -0.03 3.96 -2.57
CA ASP A 94 0.60 4.84 -1.58
C ASP A 94 0.50 6.31 -1.96
N CYS A 95 0.76 6.64 -3.23
CA CYS A 95 0.65 8.02 -3.71
C CYS A 95 -0.79 8.53 -3.62
N TYR A 96 -1.79 7.71 -3.96
CA TYR A 96 -3.20 8.05 -3.78
C TYR A 96 -3.58 8.24 -2.31
N ALA A 97 -3.04 7.42 -1.39
CA ALA A 97 -3.20 7.65 0.05
C ALA A 97 -2.60 8.99 0.49
N GLY A 98 -1.43 9.37 -0.05
CA GLY A 98 -0.84 10.69 0.16
C GLY A 98 -1.73 11.82 -0.34
N VAL A 99 -2.28 11.71 -1.55
CA VAL A 99 -3.22 12.70 -2.12
C VAL A 99 -4.47 12.85 -1.24
N TRP A 100 -5.01 11.74 -0.73
CA TRP A 100 -6.11 11.78 0.24
C TRP A 100 -5.71 12.53 1.52
N ALA A 101 -4.56 12.22 2.11
CA ALA A 101 -4.08 12.91 3.31
C ALA A 101 -3.88 14.41 3.04
N ASN A 102 -3.36 14.79 1.87
CA ASN A 102 -3.27 16.20 1.46
C ASN A 102 -4.64 16.88 1.46
N SER A 103 -5.67 16.22 0.91
CA SER A 103 -7.01 16.79 0.74
C SER A 103 -7.70 17.13 2.07
N ILE A 104 -7.30 16.49 3.17
CA ILE A 104 -7.87 16.70 4.50
C ILE A 104 -6.94 17.43 5.47
N ARG A 105 -5.70 17.78 5.06
CA ARG A 105 -4.69 18.37 5.95
C ARG A 105 -5.15 19.67 6.62
N ASP A 106 -5.95 20.47 5.92
CA ASP A 106 -6.45 21.77 6.41
C ASP A 106 -7.75 21.63 7.22
N ALA A 107 -8.31 20.42 7.31
CA ALA A 107 -9.50 20.13 8.11
C ALA A 107 -9.20 20.02 9.62
N GLY A 108 -7.92 20.12 10.01
CA GLY A 108 -7.48 20.02 11.41
C GLY A 108 -7.58 18.61 11.99
N VAL A 109 -7.60 17.59 11.12
CA VAL A 109 -7.68 16.17 11.50
C VAL A 109 -6.32 15.58 11.88
N PHE A 110 -5.22 16.20 11.46
CA PHE A 110 -3.86 15.81 11.85
C PHE A 110 -3.29 16.86 12.81
N LEU A 111 -2.92 16.46 14.01
CA LEU A 111 -2.10 17.26 14.91
C LEU A 111 -0.68 17.42 14.34
N PRO A 112 0.06 18.47 14.73
CA PRO A 112 1.43 18.68 14.29
C PRO A 112 2.30 17.45 14.55
N GLY A 113 2.82 16.84 13.47
CA GLY A 113 3.68 15.66 13.53
C GLY A 113 2.98 14.31 13.31
N GLU A 114 1.65 14.24 13.38
CA GLU A 114 0.93 12.95 13.25
C GLU A 114 1.02 12.34 11.84
N ILE A 115 1.28 13.15 10.80
CA ILE A 115 1.55 12.61 9.47
C ILE A 115 2.77 11.69 9.43
N GLN A 116 3.67 11.82 10.42
CA GLN A 116 4.82 10.93 10.57
C GLN A 116 4.40 9.49 10.89
N GLU A 117 3.22 9.27 11.49
CA GLU A 117 2.66 7.94 11.73
C GLU A 117 2.33 7.23 10.41
N ALA A 118 1.75 7.95 9.43
CA ALA A 118 1.51 7.40 8.09
C ALA A 118 2.82 7.08 7.36
N ILE A 119 3.81 7.98 7.44
CA ILE A 119 5.13 7.75 6.83
C ILE A 119 5.84 6.55 7.48
N ASP A 120 5.76 6.42 8.79
CA ASP A 120 6.35 5.33 9.54
C ASP A 120 5.64 3.99 9.25
N ALA A 121 4.32 4.00 9.15
CA ALA A 121 3.54 2.86 8.70
C ALA A 121 3.92 2.44 7.28
N ALA A 122 4.00 3.36 6.32
CA ALA A 122 4.43 3.11 4.95
C ALA A 122 5.83 2.47 4.89
N ALA A 123 6.75 2.94 5.73
CA ALA A 123 8.07 2.34 5.87
C ALA A 123 8.04 0.95 6.51
N ALA A 124 7.10 0.68 7.43
CA ALA A 124 7.00 -0.60 8.14
C ALA A 124 6.56 -1.75 7.24
N VAL A 125 5.77 -1.46 6.20
CA VAL A 125 5.18 -2.44 5.28
C VAL A 125 5.96 -2.62 3.97
N GLY A 126 7.20 -2.13 3.90
CA GLY A 126 8.11 -2.41 2.79
C GLY A 126 8.59 -3.87 2.78
N ASP A 127 8.70 -4.47 1.58
CA ASP A 127 9.11 -5.87 1.43
C ASP A 127 10.54 -6.12 1.95
N ASP A 128 11.44 -5.15 1.86
CA ASP A 128 12.80 -5.21 2.42
C ASP A 128 12.78 -5.42 3.93
N ARG A 129 11.96 -4.63 4.64
CA ARG A 129 11.82 -4.70 6.10
C ARG A 129 11.11 -5.97 6.53
N ILE A 130 10.03 -6.35 5.86
CA ILE A 130 9.29 -7.58 6.14
C ILE A 130 10.19 -8.81 5.91
N GLN A 131 10.91 -8.86 4.78
CA GLN A 131 11.80 -9.98 4.48
C GLN A 131 12.97 -10.06 5.47
N GLU A 132 13.57 -8.92 5.84
CA GLU A 132 14.63 -8.90 6.85
C GLU A 132 14.14 -9.45 8.21
N GLN A 133 12.96 -9.02 8.67
CA GLN A 133 12.40 -9.48 9.94
C GLN A 133 11.97 -10.95 9.94
N VAL A 134 11.37 -11.43 8.84
CA VAL A 134 10.79 -12.78 8.75
C VAL A 134 11.82 -13.83 8.30
N GLN A 135 12.70 -13.47 7.36
CA GLN A 135 13.60 -14.40 6.67
C GLN A 135 15.08 -14.14 6.94
N GLY A 136 15.44 -12.96 7.49
CA GLY A 136 16.83 -12.57 7.73
C GLY A 136 17.64 -12.27 6.47
N GLN A 137 17.00 -12.22 5.31
CA GLN A 137 17.63 -11.92 4.02
C GLN A 137 16.66 -11.19 3.10
N ILE A 138 17.18 -10.27 2.28
CA ILE A 138 16.41 -9.45 1.34
C ILE A 138 16.61 -9.99 -0.07
N SER A 139 15.50 -10.20 -0.80
CA SER A 139 15.44 -10.71 -2.17
C SER A 139 14.56 -9.78 -3.02
N PRO A 140 15.13 -8.72 -3.62
CA PRO A 140 14.38 -7.74 -4.40
C PRO A 140 13.61 -8.35 -5.58
N GLU A 141 14.13 -9.42 -6.18
CA GLU A 141 13.48 -10.14 -7.28
C GLU A 141 12.13 -10.78 -6.92
N ARG A 142 11.81 -10.87 -5.62
CA ARG A 142 10.57 -11.45 -5.09
C ARG A 142 9.59 -10.41 -4.54
N TRP A 143 9.94 -9.12 -4.60
CA TRP A 143 9.08 -8.06 -4.10
C TRP A 143 7.80 -7.97 -4.92
N THR A 144 6.70 -7.66 -4.24
CA THR A 144 5.41 -7.36 -4.85
C THR A 144 4.82 -6.05 -4.36
N HIS A 145 5.34 -5.48 -3.25
CA HIS A 145 4.87 -4.23 -2.64
C HIS A 145 5.94 -3.13 -2.63
N GLY A 146 7.19 -3.47 -2.96
CA GLY A 146 8.30 -2.52 -3.06
C GLY A 146 9.03 -2.30 -1.73
N SER A 147 10.14 -1.56 -1.79
CA SER A 147 10.95 -1.25 -0.60
C SER A 147 10.31 -0.18 0.28
N SER A 148 10.66 -0.20 1.56
CA SER A 148 10.26 0.80 2.56
C SER A 148 10.53 2.23 2.08
N ALA A 149 11.67 2.46 1.41
CA ALA A 149 12.04 3.76 0.88
C ALA A 149 11.11 4.21 -0.27
N GLN A 150 10.75 3.30 -1.18
CA GLN A 150 9.83 3.60 -2.28
C GLN A 150 8.42 3.92 -1.75
N ARG A 151 7.93 3.13 -0.80
CA ARG A 151 6.63 3.35 -0.14
C ARG A 151 6.52 4.76 0.44
N VAL A 152 7.54 5.15 1.22
CA VAL A 152 7.63 6.51 1.80
C VAL A 152 7.71 7.58 0.73
N GLU A 153 8.55 7.37 -0.30
CA GLU A 153 8.70 8.33 -1.39
C GLU A 153 7.36 8.63 -2.07
N TRP A 154 6.62 7.59 -2.45
CA TRP A 154 5.37 7.75 -3.18
C TRP A 154 4.24 8.30 -2.33
N PHE A 155 4.11 7.86 -1.07
CA PHE A 155 3.19 8.51 -0.13
C PHE A 155 3.50 9.99 0.04
N THR A 156 4.77 10.34 0.26
CA THR A 156 5.22 11.72 0.44
C THR A 156 4.94 12.56 -0.80
N ARG A 157 5.21 12.03 -2.00
CA ARG A 157 4.91 12.72 -3.26
C ARG A 157 3.43 13.07 -3.41
N GLY A 158 2.54 12.12 -3.11
CA GLY A 158 1.09 12.37 -3.11
C GLY A 158 0.69 13.39 -2.04
N PHE A 159 1.25 13.27 -0.84
CA PHE A 159 0.95 14.17 0.29
C PHE A 159 1.42 15.60 0.07
N GLU A 160 2.60 15.81 -0.52
CA GLU A 160 3.12 17.16 -0.78
C GLU A 160 2.38 17.83 -1.94
N SER A 161 2.15 17.09 -3.03
CA SER A 161 1.55 17.64 -4.25
C SER A 161 0.03 17.81 -4.17
N GLY A 162 -0.68 16.84 -3.58
CA GLY A 162 -2.13 16.74 -3.70
C GLY A 162 -2.63 16.47 -5.12
N ASP A 163 -1.74 16.12 -6.06
CA ASP A 163 -2.05 15.95 -7.47
C ASP A 163 -1.92 14.47 -7.87
N PRO A 164 -3.05 13.77 -8.13
CA PRO A 164 -3.01 12.36 -8.52
C PRO A 164 -2.36 12.12 -9.88
N SER A 165 -2.21 13.15 -10.73
CA SER A 165 -1.49 13.01 -12.01
C SER A 165 0.02 12.82 -11.84
N LEU A 166 0.56 13.12 -10.64
CA LEU A 166 1.96 12.87 -10.30
C LEU A 166 2.19 11.46 -9.71
N CYS A 167 1.15 10.64 -9.62
CA CYS A 167 1.19 9.26 -9.13
C CYS A 167 1.45 8.23 -10.26
N ASP A 168 2.24 8.60 -11.27
CA ASP A 168 2.62 7.70 -12.36
C ASP A 168 3.86 6.88 -12.00
N THR A 169 3.63 5.67 -11.49
CA THR A 169 4.67 4.71 -11.12
C THR A 169 5.14 3.84 -12.27
N PHE A 170 4.45 3.86 -13.41
CA PHE A 170 4.69 2.96 -14.54
C PHE A 170 5.64 3.56 -15.59
N GLY A 171 5.83 4.89 -15.59
CA GLY A 171 6.86 5.61 -16.34
C GLY A 171 6.43 6.27 -17.65
#